data_AF-A0A7Y4ZVE6-F1
#
_entry.id   AF-A0A7Y4ZVE6-F1
#
_cell.length_a   1.000
_cell.length_b   1.000
_cell.length_c   1.000
_cell.angle_alpha   90.00
_cell.angle_beta   90.00
_cell.angle_gamma   90.00
#
_symmetry.space_group_name_H-M   'P 1'
#
loop_
_entity.id
_entity.type
_entity.pdbx_description
1 polymer ?
#
loop_
_entity_poly.entity_id
_entity_poly.type
_entity_poly.pdbx_seq_one_letter_code
_entity_poly.pdbx_strand_id
1 'polypeptide(L)'
;MTAPDPVTTVPPAEVPSHPLPPTAAGSTEHRAAESPIDLHFGTEWAVYGDSDSVYVFSPSIRADVSSPTAGWKLGGQYIVDVVSAASVDIVSTASRRYGEVRHAGSLDGGYKPDNLGVAANVSTSIEPDYQSFAGGGSVSCDLFKRNLSLLAAYYHSQDTAGRTDTSFATFSR
;
A
#
# COMPACT_ATOMS: atom_id res chain seq x y z
N MET A 1 37.57 -85.16 40.66
CA MET A 1 36.86 -85.21 39.36
C MET A 1 35.92 -84.02 39.33
N THR A 2 36.03 -82.98 38.50
CA THR A 2 37.00 -82.49 37.51
C THR A 2 36.72 -80.97 37.49
N ALA A 3 37.75 -80.13 37.49
CA ALA A 3 37.58 -78.68 37.53
C ALA A 3 36.83 -78.18 36.28
N PRO A 4 35.93 -77.18 36.38
CA PRO A 4 35.28 -76.59 35.21
C PRO A 4 36.28 -75.77 34.38
N ASP A 5 36.20 -75.93 33.05
CA ASP A 5 37.05 -75.26 32.07
C ASP A 5 36.94 -73.72 32.14
N PRO A 6 38.04 -72.98 31.87
CA PRO A 6 37.99 -71.52 31.83
C PRO A 6 37.27 -71.01 30.59
N VAL A 7 36.27 -70.14 30.81
CA VAL A 7 35.58 -69.39 29.74
C VAL A 7 36.59 -68.48 29.05
N THR A 8 36.84 -68.73 27.77
CA THR A 8 37.64 -67.84 26.91
C THR A 8 36.77 -66.65 26.51
N THR A 9 37.01 -65.48 27.10
CA THR A 9 36.43 -64.21 26.65
C THR A 9 37.13 -63.75 25.38
N VAL A 10 36.40 -63.74 24.27
CA VAL A 10 36.82 -63.10 23.02
C VAL A 10 36.76 -61.57 23.24
N PRO A 11 37.83 -60.79 22.99
CA PRO A 11 37.76 -59.35 23.09
C PRO A 11 36.89 -58.77 21.96
N PRO A 12 36.12 -57.70 22.19
CA PRO A 12 35.35 -57.05 21.13
C PRO A 12 36.30 -56.44 20.09
N ALA A 13 35.94 -56.59 18.81
CA ALA A 13 36.69 -56.02 17.69
C ALA A 13 36.77 -54.49 17.82
N GLU A 14 37.98 -53.95 17.69
CA GLU A 14 38.25 -52.52 17.67
C GLU A 14 37.63 -51.89 16.41
N VAL A 15 36.60 -51.06 16.60
CA VAL A 15 35.96 -50.30 15.51
C VAL A 15 36.90 -49.15 15.15
N PRO A 16 37.38 -49.02 13.90
CA PRO A 16 38.24 -47.91 13.51
C PRO A 16 37.50 -46.58 13.71
N SER A 17 38.09 -45.69 14.51
CA SER A 17 37.59 -44.34 14.77
C SER A 17 37.71 -43.48 13.52
N HIS A 18 36.58 -43.25 12.84
CA HIS A 18 36.51 -42.22 11.80
C HIS A 18 36.60 -40.85 12.50
N PRO A 19 37.49 -39.94 12.08
CA PRO A 19 37.50 -38.59 12.61
C PRO A 19 36.14 -37.93 12.35
N LEU A 20 35.49 -37.43 13.41
CA LEU A 20 34.32 -36.56 13.25
C LEU A 20 34.72 -35.37 12.38
N PRO A 21 33.90 -34.98 11.38
CA PRO A 21 34.13 -33.74 10.66
C PRO A 21 34.19 -32.59 11.67
N PRO A 22 35.04 -31.56 11.45
CA PRO A 22 35.10 -30.41 12.34
C PRO A 22 33.70 -29.84 12.50
N THR A 23 33.25 -29.69 13.75
CA THR A 23 32.04 -28.94 14.11
C THR A 23 32.04 -27.65 13.33
N ALA A 24 31.12 -27.53 12.37
CA ALA A 24 30.93 -26.29 11.64
C ALA A 24 30.70 -25.20 12.69
N ALA A 25 31.68 -24.29 12.80
CA ALA A 25 31.55 -23.09 13.60
C ALA A 25 30.22 -22.45 13.22
N GLY A 26 29.35 -22.25 14.21
CA GLY A 26 28.00 -21.77 14.01
C GLY A 26 28.04 -20.58 13.08
N SER A 27 27.44 -20.75 11.89
CA SER A 27 27.02 -19.62 11.09
C SER A 27 26.03 -18.86 11.96
N THR A 28 26.48 -17.77 12.56
CA THR A 28 25.58 -16.75 13.09
C THR A 28 24.83 -16.22 11.88
N GLU A 29 23.77 -16.93 11.49
CA GLU A 29 22.78 -16.38 10.59
C GLU A 29 22.30 -15.11 11.28
N HIS A 30 22.71 -13.99 10.72
CA HIS A 30 22.20 -12.69 11.07
C HIS A 30 20.74 -12.72 10.63
N ARG A 31 19.87 -13.35 11.43
CA ARG A 31 18.42 -13.30 11.23
C ARG A 31 18.11 -11.82 11.23
N ALA A 32 17.83 -11.27 10.05
CA ALA A 32 17.46 -9.88 9.89
C ALA A 32 16.40 -9.62 10.96
N ALA A 33 16.69 -8.70 11.88
CA ALA A 33 15.73 -8.30 12.88
C ALA A 33 14.45 -7.94 12.13
N GLU A 34 13.35 -8.61 12.47
CA GLU A 34 12.06 -8.39 11.83
C GLU A 34 11.75 -6.89 11.98
N SER A 35 11.73 -6.19 10.84
CA SER A 35 11.51 -4.75 10.86
C SER A 35 10.08 -4.51 11.37
N PRO A 36 9.87 -3.67 12.40
CA PRO A 36 8.52 -3.37 12.91
C PRO A 36 7.73 -2.46 11.96
N ILE A 37 8.17 -2.37 10.69
CA ILE A 37 7.66 -1.49 9.65
C ILE A 37 7.27 -2.36 8.47
N ASP A 38 6.00 -2.27 8.09
CA ASP A 38 5.44 -2.84 6.87
C ASP A 38 5.49 -1.79 5.76
N LEU A 39 5.87 -2.22 4.56
CA LEU A 39 5.89 -1.39 3.35
C LEU A 39 5.09 -2.10 2.27
N HIS A 40 4.03 -1.46 1.78
CA HIS A 40 3.24 -1.92 0.66
C HIS A 40 3.41 -0.97 -0.53
N PHE A 41 3.52 -1.54 -1.72
CA PHE A 41 3.55 -0.80 -2.97
C PHE A 41 2.63 -1.47 -3.98
N GLY A 42 1.87 -0.68 -4.72
CA GLY A 42 0.90 -1.16 -5.70
C GLY A 42 0.89 -0.29 -6.95
N THR A 43 0.56 -0.91 -8.08
CA THR A 43 0.26 -0.22 -9.33
C THR A 43 -0.99 -0.84 -9.94
N GLU A 44 -1.82 0.01 -10.51
CA GLU A 44 -3.07 -0.39 -11.16
C GLU A 44 -3.27 0.42 -12.43
N TRP A 45 -3.95 -0.16 -13.41
CA TRP A 45 -4.23 0.47 -14.69
C TRP A 45 -5.67 0.11 -15.07
N ALA A 46 -6.48 1.11 -15.39
CA ALA A 46 -7.81 0.89 -15.92
C ALA A 46 -7.92 1.45 -17.34
N VAL A 47 -8.69 0.76 -18.18
CA VAL A 47 -9.06 1.23 -19.53
C VAL A 47 -10.57 1.13 -19.64
N TYR A 48 -11.21 2.23 -20.02
CA TYR A 48 -12.63 2.28 -20.34
C TYR A 48 -12.80 2.71 -21.80
N GLY A 49 -13.80 2.14 -22.46
CA GLY A 49 -14.19 2.49 -23.82
C GLY A 49 -15.72 2.47 -23.92
N ASP A 50 -16.29 3.47 -24.60
CA ASP A 50 -17.74 3.55 -24.86
C ASP A 50 -18.06 3.54 -26.36
N SER A 51 -19.34 3.31 -26.68
CA SER A 51 -19.92 3.28 -28.03
C SER A 51 -19.74 4.60 -28.79
N ASP A 52 -19.52 5.70 -28.07
CA ASP A 52 -19.30 7.04 -28.62
C ASP A 52 -17.82 7.35 -28.94
N SER A 53 -16.96 6.32 -29.02
CA SER A 53 -15.51 6.46 -29.26
C SER A 53 -14.75 7.25 -28.18
N VAL A 54 -15.27 7.23 -26.95
CA VAL A 54 -14.61 7.75 -25.75
C VAL A 54 -13.72 6.66 -25.18
N TYR A 55 -12.45 6.97 -24.90
CA TYR A 55 -11.51 6.11 -24.20
C TYR A 55 -10.95 6.84 -22.98
N VAL A 56 -10.86 6.12 -21.86
CA VAL A 56 -10.20 6.59 -20.65
C VAL A 56 -9.09 5.61 -20.29
N PHE A 57 -7.89 6.13 -20.05
CA PHE A 57 -6.77 5.35 -19.53
C PHE A 57 -6.30 5.93 -18.20
N SER A 58 -6.29 5.08 -17.17
CA SER A 58 -6.09 5.49 -15.77
C SER A 58 -4.99 4.67 -15.10
N PRO A 59 -3.70 4.95 -15.36
CA PRO A 59 -2.60 4.39 -14.58
C PRO A 59 -2.57 5.02 -13.17
N SER A 60 -2.22 4.20 -12.18
CA SER A 60 -2.04 4.63 -10.80
C SER A 60 -0.91 3.88 -10.09
N ILE A 61 -0.39 4.54 -9.07
CA ILE A 61 0.57 4.00 -8.11
C ILE A 61 0.11 4.31 -6.70
N ARG A 62 0.38 3.39 -5.77
CA ARG A 62 0.12 3.54 -4.34
C ARG A 62 1.31 3.05 -3.54
N ALA A 63 1.59 3.74 -2.45
CA ALA A 63 2.55 3.29 -1.45
C ALA A 63 1.99 3.52 -0.05
N ASP A 64 2.22 2.55 0.84
CA ASP A 64 1.80 2.61 2.23
C ASP A 64 2.95 2.15 3.12
N VAL A 65 3.21 2.89 4.19
CA VAL A 65 4.18 2.52 5.23
C VAL A 65 3.47 2.55 6.58
N SER A 66 3.64 1.50 7.36
CA SER A 66 2.99 1.38 8.66
C SER A 66 3.86 0.67 9.67
N SER A 67 3.61 0.94 10.95
CA SER A 67 4.14 0.12 12.02
C SER A 67 2.97 -0.42 12.83
N PRO A 68 2.58 -1.70 12.66
CA PRO A 68 1.48 -2.28 13.43
C PRO A 68 1.73 -2.22 14.93
N THR A 69 2.99 -2.44 15.35
CA THR A 69 3.40 -2.40 16.76
C THR A 69 3.32 -1.00 17.35
N ALA A 70 3.65 0.02 16.57
CA ALA A 70 3.52 1.41 16.99
C ALA A 70 2.14 2.01 16.65
N GLY A 71 1.24 1.26 16.01
CA GLY A 71 -0.13 1.66 15.70
C GLY A 71 -0.29 2.77 14.66
N TRP A 72 0.74 3.16 13.91
CA TRP A 72 0.65 4.23 12.91
C TRP A 72 0.70 3.70 11.47
N LYS A 73 0.13 4.47 10.54
CA LYS A 73 0.22 4.26 9.10
C LYS A 73 0.27 5.60 8.35
N LEU A 74 0.94 5.60 7.20
CA LEU A 74 1.00 6.69 6.23
C LEU A 74 0.88 6.10 4.83
N GLY A 75 -0.04 6.63 4.03
CA GLY A 75 -0.35 6.16 2.68
C GLY A 75 -0.38 7.32 1.70
N GLY A 76 -0.06 7.01 0.44
CA GLY A 76 -0.13 7.95 -0.66
C GLY A 76 -0.52 7.25 -1.96
N GLN A 77 -1.29 7.95 -2.79
CA GLN A 77 -1.71 7.47 -4.09
C GLN A 77 -1.62 8.60 -5.12
N TYR A 78 -1.26 8.22 -6.34
CA TYR A 78 -1.28 9.11 -7.49
C TYR A 78 -1.91 8.40 -8.68
N ILE A 79 -2.81 9.10 -9.36
CA ILE A 79 -3.57 8.63 -10.52
C ILE A 79 -3.46 9.68 -11.62
N VAL A 80 -3.30 9.23 -12.86
CA VAL A 80 -3.43 10.06 -14.04
C VAL A 80 -4.60 9.52 -14.86
N ASP A 81 -5.59 10.35 -15.19
CA ASP A 81 -6.64 9.94 -16.13
C ASP A 81 -6.45 10.66 -17.45
N VAL A 82 -6.31 9.90 -18.52
CA VAL A 82 -6.22 10.41 -19.89
C VAL A 82 -7.53 10.12 -20.60
N VAL A 83 -8.28 11.17 -20.94
CA VAL A 83 -9.61 11.08 -21.55
C VAL A 83 -9.55 11.55 -22.99
N SER A 84 -10.02 10.70 -23.92
CA SER A 84 -9.98 11.00 -25.35
C SER A 84 -11.18 11.80 -25.89
N ALA A 85 -12.25 11.97 -25.11
CA ALA A 85 -13.43 12.78 -25.46
C ALA A 85 -14.35 13.01 -24.24
N ALA A 86 -14.89 14.22 -24.08
CA ALA A 86 -15.85 14.57 -23.03
C ALA A 86 -17.31 14.53 -23.54
N SER A 87 -17.96 13.36 -23.44
CA SER A 87 -19.42 13.13 -23.63
C SER A 87 -20.06 13.47 -24.99
N VAL A 88 -21.27 12.93 -25.22
CA VAL A 88 -22.04 13.02 -26.48
C VAL A 88 -22.36 14.46 -26.93
N ASP A 89 -22.44 15.42 -26.02
CA ASP A 89 -22.82 16.81 -26.33
C ASP A 89 -21.65 17.66 -26.90
N ILE A 90 -20.40 17.18 -26.82
CA ILE A 90 -19.23 17.77 -27.51
C ILE A 90 -18.96 17.10 -28.87
N VAL A 91 -19.46 15.88 -29.09
CA VAL A 91 -19.28 15.15 -30.36
C VAL A 91 -20.14 15.74 -31.48
N SER A 92 -21.24 16.41 -31.16
CA SER A 92 -22.05 17.14 -32.14
C SER A 92 -21.64 18.61 -32.25
N THR A 93 -20.66 18.91 -33.12
CA THR A 93 -20.79 19.90 -34.24
C THR A 93 -19.49 20.64 -34.63
N ALA A 94 -18.46 20.85 -33.79
CA ALA A 94 -17.36 21.73 -34.25
C ALA A 94 -15.99 21.73 -33.52
N SER A 95 -15.59 20.72 -32.72
CA SER A 95 -14.27 20.75 -32.05
C SER A 95 -13.28 19.71 -32.62
N ARG A 96 -12.01 20.10 -32.74
CA ARG A 96 -10.88 19.21 -33.08
C ARG A 96 -10.67 18.19 -31.94
N ARG A 97 -9.88 17.14 -32.21
CA ARG A 97 -9.49 16.07 -31.26
C ARG A 97 -9.40 16.60 -29.82
N TYR A 98 -10.34 16.21 -28.97
CA TYR A 98 -10.33 16.48 -27.55
C TYR A 98 -9.33 15.54 -26.87
N GLY A 99 -8.55 16.04 -25.93
CA GLY A 99 -7.57 15.26 -25.20
C GLY A 99 -7.30 15.95 -23.88
N GLU A 100 -7.85 15.40 -22.81
CA GLU A 100 -7.75 15.97 -21.47
C GLU A 100 -7.01 15.01 -20.55
N VAL A 101 -6.19 15.60 -19.68
CA VAL A 101 -5.38 14.86 -18.70
C VAL A 101 -5.68 15.41 -17.33
N ARG A 102 -6.16 14.53 -16.46
CA ARG A 102 -6.39 14.80 -15.04
C ARG A 102 -5.25 14.21 -14.23
N HIS A 103 -4.74 14.99 -13.28
CA HIS A 103 -3.80 14.53 -12.27
C HIS A 103 -4.47 14.54 -10.90
N ALA A 104 -4.64 13.37 -10.30
CA ALA A 104 -5.21 13.22 -8.98
C ALA A 104 -4.21 12.59 -8.01
N GLY A 105 -4.16 13.10 -6.80
CA GLY A 105 -3.29 12.59 -5.75
C GLY A 105 -3.94 12.66 -4.39
N SER A 106 -3.63 11.70 -3.53
CA SER A 106 -4.11 11.68 -2.15
C SER A 106 -3.01 11.24 -1.19
N LEU A 107 -3.10 11.75 0.04
CA LEU A 107 -2.26 11.34 1.15
C LEU A 107 -3.17 11.09 2.35
N ASP A 108 -2.91 9.99 3.07
CA ASP A 108 -3.64 9.61 4.25
C ASP A 108 -2.69 9.16 5.37
N GLY A 109 -3.09 9.37 6.61
CA GLY A 109 -2.31 8.96 7.76
C GLY A 109 -3.19 8.69 8.95
N GLY A 110 -2.73 7.82 9.84
CA GLY A 110 -3.46 7.50 11.05
C GLY A 110 -2.58 6.96 12.15
N TYR A 111 -3.07 7.09 13.38
CA TYR A 111 -2.43 6.61 14.59
C TYR A 111 -3.49 6.02 15.52
N LYS A 112 -3.31 4.76 15.89
CA LYS A 112 -4.19 3.96 16.75
C LYS A 112 -3.36 2.98 17.59
N PRO A 113 -2.80 3.45 18.72
CA PRO A 113 -1.97 2.61 19.59
C PRO A 113 -2.78 1.57 20.39
N ASP A 114 -4.08 1.80 20.61
CA ASP A 114 -4.97 0.85 21.28
C ASP A 114 -6.42 1.04 20.81
N ASN A 115 -7.37 1.32 21.71
CA ASN A 115 -8.78 1.43 21.39
C ASN A 115 -9.15 2.78 20.77
N LEU A 116 -8.35 3.84 21.00
CA LEU A 116 -8.57 5.16 20.41
C LEU A 116 -7.65 5.34 19.20
N GLY A 117 -8.23 5.79 18.09
CA GLY A 117 -7.51 6.09 16.86
C GLY A 117 -7.90 7.43 16.28
N VAL A 118 -6.95 8.07 15.61
CA VAL A 118 -7.16 9.28 14.82
C VAL A 118 -6.62 9.06 13.42
N ALA A 119 -7.29 9.61 12.43
CA ALA A 119 -6.84 9.58 11.05
C ALA A 119 -7.15 10.90 10.34
N ALA A 120 -6.35 11.23 9.34
CA ALA A 120 -6.55 12.36 8.46
C ALA A 120 -6.23 11.97 7.03
N ASN A 121 -6.87 12.63 6.08
CA ASN A 121 -6.57 12.45 4.67
C ASN A 121 -6.83 13.74 3.89
N VAL A 122 -6.09 13.89 2.80
CA VAL A 122 -6.23 14.98 1.84
C VAL A 122 -6.17 14.41 0.42
N SER A 123 -6.88 15.04 -0.50
CA SER A 123 -6.83 14.70 -1.93
C SER A 123 -6.94 15.95 -2.77
N THR A 124 -6.23 15.96 -3.89
CA THR A 124 -6.28 17.01 -4.91
C THR A 124 -6.49 16.38 -6.27
N SER A 125 -7.24 17.05 -7.13
CA SER A 125 -7.38 16.70 -8.54
C SER A 125 -7.27 17.97 -9.36
N ILE A 126 -6.48 17.92 -10.42
CA ILE A 126 -6.23 19.06 -11.30
C ILE A 126 -6.42 18.62 -12.74
N GLU A 127 -7.23 19.39 -13.44
CA GLU A 127 -7.50 19.39 -14.87
C GLU A 127 -7.24 20.80 -15.41
N PRO A 128 -7.15 21.01 -16.74
CA PRO A 128 -6.89 22.33 -17.31
C PRO A 128 -7.80 23.46 -16.80
N ASP A 129 -9.09 23.18 -16.59
CA ASP A 129 -10.10 24.14 -16.16
C ASP A 129 -10.84 23.73 -14.87
N TYR A 130 -10.43 22.65 -14.20
CA TYR A 130 -11.03 22.21 -12.94
C TYR A 130 -9.98 21.84 -11.88
N GLN A 131 -10.20 22.29 -10.65
CA GLN A 131 -9.41 21.90 -9.49
C GLN A 131 -10.33 21.54 -8.34
N SER A 132 -10.13 20.34 -7.77
CA SER A 132 -10.76 19.94 -6.52
C SER A 132 -9.71 19.75 -5.44
N PHE A 133 -10.00 20.21 -4.22
CA PHE A 133 -9.26 19.86 -3.02
C PHE A 133 -10.25 19.36 -1.97
N ALA A 134 -9.93 18.23 -1.35
CA ALA A 134 -10.69 17.72 -0.23
C ALA A 134 -9.76 17.32 0.91
N GLY A 135 -10.26 17.45 2.13
CA GLY A 135 -9.55 17.07 3.33
C GLY A 135 -10.53 16.70 4.43
N GLY A 136 -10.08 15.82 5.32
CA GLY A 136 -10.90 15.39 6.43
C GLY A 136 -10.11 14.64 7.48
N GLY A 137 -10.81 14.32 8.56
CA GLY A 137 -10.26 13.54 9.64
C GLY A 137 -11.34 12.77 10.38
N SER A 138 -10.89 11.76 11.11
CA SER A 138 -11.77 10.92 11.90
C SER A 138 -11.13 10.53 13.24
N VAL A 139 -12.00 10.23 14.19
CA VAL A 139 -11.67 9.66 15.49
C VAL A 139 -12.45 8.35 15.61
N SER A 140 -11.76 7.27 15.98
CA SER A 140 -12.35 5.96 16.20
C SER A 140 -12.13 5.50 17.63
N CYS A 141 -13.13 4.84 18.24
CA CYS A 141 -13.02 4.23 19.56
C CYS A 141 -13.56 2.79 19.53
N ASP A 142 -12.73 1.83 19.94
CA ASP A 142 -13.14 0.43 20.09
C ASP A 142 -13.56 0.16 21.54
N LEU A 143 -14.78 -0.32 21.71
CA LEU A 143 -15.39 -0.68 22.99
C LEU A 143 -15.54 -2.20 23.09
N PHE A 144 -15.73 -2.70 24.31
CA PHE A 144 -16.03 -4.11 24.58
C PHE A 144 -15.05 -5.09 23.93
N LYS A 145 -13.74 -4.88 24.10
CA LYS A 145 -12.67 -5.68 23.46
C LYS A 145 -12.79 -5.71 21.94
N ARG A 146 -13.13 -4.57 21.33
CA ARG A 146 -13.31 -4.38 19.89
C ARG A 146 -14.56 -5.08 19.30
N ASN A 147 -15.54 -5.46 20.12
CA ASN A 147 -16.84 -5.94 19.64
C ASN A 147 -17.76 -4.81 19.15
N LEU A 148 -17.44 -3.56 19.47
CA LEU A 148 -18.12 -2.38 18.96
C LEU A 148 -17.07 -1.31 18.63
N SER A 149 -17.11 -0.76 17.42
CA SER A 149 -16.27 0.36 17.02
C SER A 149 -17.14 1.57 16.70
N LEU A 150 -16.88 2.67 17.38
CA LEU A 150 -17.49 3.97 17.08
C LEU A 150 -16.52 4.77 16.21
N LEU A 151 -17.07 5.50 15.23
CA LEU A 151 -16.31 6.39 14.35
C LEU A 151 -17.06 7.72 14.24
N ALA A 152 -16.35 8.82 14.46
CA ALA A 152 -16.80 10.16 14.11
C ALA A 152 -15.84 10.73 13.08
N ALA A 153 -16.36 11.29 12.00
CA ALA A 153 -15.54 11.83 10.93
C ALA A 153 -16.12 13.15 10.41
N TYR A 154 -15.23 14.01 9.92
CA TYR A 154 -15.58 15.24 9.23
C TYR A 154 -14.76 15.37 7.96
N TYR A 155 -15.43 15.80 6.90
CA TYR A 155 -14.87 15.95 5.57
C TYR A 155 -15.33 17.27 4.97
N HIS A 156 -14.41 17.92 4.28
CA HIS A 156 -14.65 19.17 3.57
C HIS A 156 -14.04 19.07 2.18
N SER A 157 -14.78 19.51 1.17
CA SER A 157 -14.31 19.59 -0.21
C SER A 157 -14.55 20.98 -0.76
N GLN A 158 -13.64 21.40 -1.63
CA GLN A 158 -13.69 22.67 -2.34
C GLN A 158 -13.33 22.42 -3.78
N ASP A 159 -14.24 22.82 -4.65
CA ASP A 159 -14.11 22.67 -6.09
C ASP A 159 -14.10 24.06 -6.71
N THR A 160 -13.14 24.28 -7.59
CA THR A 160 -13.00 25.52 -8.37
C THR A 160 -13.06 25.14 -9.84
N ALA A 161 -14.05 25.71 -10.54
CA ALA A 161 -14.20 25.56 -11.98
C ALA A 161 -13.82 26.87 -12.68
N GLY A 162 -12.94 26.78 -13.66
CA GLY A 162 -12.53 27.85 -14.55
C GLY A 162 -13.36 27.89 -15.84
N ARG A 163 -12.98 28.78 -16.77
CA ARG A 163 -13.46 28.72 -18.16
C ARG A 163 -12.59 27.78 -18.99
N THR A 164 -13.23 27.03 -19.88
CA THR A 164 -12.59 26.20 -20.91
C THR A 164 -11.45 26.94 -21.62
N ASP A 165 -10.35 26.23 -21.88
CA ASP A 165 -9.10 26.75 -22.51
C ASP A 165 -8.34 27.83 -21.72
N THR A 166 -8.61 28.00 -20.42
CA THR A 166 -7.88 28.96 -19.59
C THR A 166 -7.13 28.24 -18.47
N SER A 167 -5.80 28.33 -18.47
CA SER A 167 -4.98 27.76 -17.40
C SER A 167 -5.38 28.33 -16.03
N PHE A 168 -5.46 27.46 -15.01
CA PHE A 168 -5.73 27.80 -13.61
C PHE A 168 -4.92 29.00 -13.07
N ALA A 169 -3.70 29.21 -13.58
CA ALA A 169 -2.86 30.37 -13.26
C ALA A 169 -3.53 31.74 -13.56
N THR A 170 -4.59 31.76 -14.36
CA THR A 170 -5.31 32.98 -14.75
C THR A 170 -6.42 33.36 -13.75
N PHE A 171 -6.91 32.42 -12.93
CA PHE A 171 -8.04 32.64 -12.01
C PHE A 171 -7.67 32.61 -10.52
N SER A 172 -6.50 32.09 -10.16
CA SER A 172 -6.01 32.15 -8.77
C SER A 172 -5.38 33.53 -8.49
N ARG A 173 -6.18 34.49 -8.04
CA ARG A 173 -5.72 35.72 -7.38
C ARG A 173 -6.31 35.83 -5.99
#